data_AF-A0A0G0RIW0-F1
#
_entry.id   AF-A0A0G0RIW0-F1
#
_cell.length_a   1.000
_cell.length_b   1.000
_cell.length_c   1.000
_cell.angle_alpha   90.00
_cell.angle_beta   90.00
_cell.angle_gamma   90.00
#
_symmetry.space_group_name_H-M   'P 1'
#
loop_
_entity.id
_entity.type
_entity.pdbx_description
1 polymer ?
#
loop_
_entity_poly.entity_id
_entity_poly.type
_entity_poly.pdbx_seq_one_letter_code
_entity_poly.pdbx_strand_id
1 'polypeptide(L)'
;MKEKTKKKIKDNLAAVKEMAIDLGIRSIDLLDAAVWTSPEVALFSVANLGRSFLKDRLEKMFGEVRKEREANKIDEEVLCSEKTTHAILGLTKFMVQQNPDSEVWNTAKKIFMRTLRKETTEQERTSLYSYLDLCQELSGAEIMILAGAYRIYKNVETNKYPTDLKSHHTRRRWAQEVAEFVGYKTEEEVLRYEESLAKQKLIYPSEFINGNERGDWTAPGYAHRLTALGVNFSKSLSSN
;
A
#
# COMPACT_ATOMS: atom_id res chain seq x y z
N MET A 1 14.12 -17.85 44.19
CA MET A 1 12.75 -17.31 44.42
C MET A 1 12.46 -16.03 43.63
N LYS A 2 13.35 -15.03 43.61
CA LYS A 2 13.17 -13.75 42.89
C LYS A 2 12.99 -13.85 41.36
N GLU A 3 13.55 -14.88 40.73
CA GLU A 3 13.53 -15.06 39.28
C GLU A 3 12.18 -15.59 38.75
N LYS A 4 11.52 -16.49 39.50
CA LYS A 4 10.16 -16.95 39.18
C LYS A 4 9.14 -15.82 39.25
N THR A 5 9.31 -14.88 40.19
CA THR A 5 8.41 -13.72 40.35
C THR A 5 8.56 -12.73 39.19
N LYS A 6 9.79 -12.44 38.73
CA LYS A 6 10.03 -11.59 37.56
C LYS A 6 9.44 -12.18 36.28
N LYS A 7 9.59 -13.49 36.06
CA LYS A 7 9.00 -14.19 34.91
C LYS A 7 7.47 -14.09 34.92
N LYS A 8 6.83 -14.38 36.06
CA LYS A 8 5.38 -14.31 36.22
C LYS A 8 4.80 -12.89 36.01
N ILE A 9 5.52 -11.85 36.44
CA ILE A 9 5.14 -10.45 36.18
C ILE A 9 5.22 -10.12 34.69
N LYS A 10 6.27 -10.57 34.00
CA LYS A 10 6.44 -10.35 32.55
C LYS A 10 5.35 -11.03 31.74
N ASP A 11 5.02 -12.28 32.09
CA ASP A 11 3.98 -13.07 31.42
C ASP A 11 2.58 -12.45 31.64
N ASN A 12 2.29 -11.99 32.86
CA ASN A 12 1.04 -11.25 33.13
C ASN A 12 0.97 -9.91 32.37
N LEU A 13 2.08 -9.19 32.25
CA LEU A 13 2.13 -7.93 31.50
C LEU A 13 1.93 -8.17 30.00
N ALA A 14 2.44 -9.27 29.46
CA ALA A 14 2.19 -9.67 28.08
C ALA A 14 0.71 -10.02 27.86
N ALA A 15 0.11 -10.81 28.75
CA ALA A 15 -1.32 -11.14 28.68
C ALA A 15 -2.23 -9.91 28.75
N VAL A 16 -1.90 -8.94 29.63
CA VAL A 16 -2.63 -7.67 29.72
C VAL A 16 -2.48 -6.83 28.45
N LYS A 17 -1.31 -6.84 27.81
CA LYS A 17 -1.09 -6.17 26.51
C LYS A 17 -1.90 -6.82 25.40
N GLU A 18 -1.90 -8.14 25.30
CA GLU A 18 -2.69 -8.87 24.30
C GLU A 18 -4.20 -8.62 24.50
N MET A 19 -4.67 -8.61 25.75
CA MET A 19 -6.07 -8.30 26.07
C MET A 19 -6.43 -6.86 25.72
N ALA A 20 -5.52 -5.89 25.96
CA ALA A 20 -5.73 -4.50 25.57
C ALA A 20 -5.73 -4.32 24.04
N ILE A 21 -4.91 -5.10 23.32
CA ILE A 21 -4.92 -5.14 21.86
C ILE A 21 -6.25 -5.67 21.34
N ASP A 22 -6.72 -6.79 21.88
CA ASP A 22 -8.00 -7.40 21.48
C ASP A 22 -9.20 -6.49 21.81
N LEU A 23 -9.22 -5.88 23.00
CA LEU A 23 -10.25 -4.90 23.37
C LEU A 23 -10.22 -3.65 22.48
N GLY A 24 -9.03 -3.16 22.16
CA GLY A 24 -8.88 -2.03 21.25
C GLY A 24 -9.37 -2.40 19.84
N ILE A 25 -9.04 -3.58 19.31
CA ILE A 25 -9.55 -4.05 18.01
C ILE A 25 -11.07 -4.12 18.00
N ARG A 26 -11.68 -4.69 19.04
CA ARG A 26 -13.16 -4.74 19.19
C ARG A 26 -13.78 -3.35 19.30
N SER A 27 -13.07 -2.38 19.85
CA SER A 27 -13.54 -0.99 19.89
C SER A 27 -13.42 -0.27 18.53
N ILE A 28 -12.54 -0.74 17.62
CA ILE A 28 -12.49 -0.24 16.24
C ILE A 28 -13.74 -0.72 15.48
N ASP A 29 -14.31 -1.89 15.79
CA ASP A 29 -15.59 -2.36 15.21
C ASP A 29 -16.79 -1.47 15.60
N LEU A 30 -16.63 -0.58 16.58
CA LEU A 30 -17.63 0.41 17.01
C LEU A 30 -17.48 1.77 16.31
N LEU A 31 -16.52 1.92 15.38
CA LEU A 31 -16.40 3.14 14.57
C LEU A 31 -17.56 3.20 13.57
N ASP A 32 -18.53 4.07 13.84
CA ASP A 32 -19.58 4.46 12.89
C ASP A 32 -19.17 5.74 12.14
N ALA A 33 -19.98 6.20 11.17
CA ALA A 33 -19.78 7.46 10.42
C ALA A 33 -19.52 8.69 11.32
N ALA A 34 -19.91 8.62 12.60
CA ALA A 34 -19.57 9.59 13.65
C ALA A 34 -18.04 9.78 13.87
N VAL A 35 -17.19 8.88 13.37
CA VAL A 35 -15.73 9.05 13.37
C VAL A 35 -15.31 10.35 12.69
N TRP A 36 -16.07 10.80 11.71
CA TRP A 36 -15.78 12.00 10.94
C TRP A 36 -16.25 13.29 11.63
N THR A 37 -17.16 13.18 12.58
CA THR A 37 -17.62 14.30 13.40
C THR A 37 -16.78 14.45 14.68
N SER A 38 -16.22 13.35 15.20
CA SER A 38 -15.26 13.39 16.31
C SER A 38 -14.12 12.36 16.14
N PRO A 39 -13.03 12.73 15.43
CA PRO A 39 -11.85 11.89 15.26
C PRO A 39 -11.19 11.48 16.59
N GLU A 40 -11.43 12.27 17.63
CA GLU A 40 -10.97 12.04 19.00
C GLU A 40 -11.48 10.70 19.56
N VAL A 41 -12.71 10.29 19.22
CA VAL A 41 -13.27 8.98 19.62
C VAL A 41 -12.53 7.83 18.96
N ALA A 42 -12.23 7.95 17.66
CA ALA A 42 -11.40 6.99 16.92
C ALA A 42 -9.99 6.88 17.52
N LEU A 43 -9.38 8.04 17.75
CA LEU A 43 -8.04 8.14 18.30
C LEU A 43 -7.97 7.64 19.73
N PHE A 44 -9.04 7.79 20.53
CA PHE A 44 -9.11 7.24 21.88
C PHE A 44 -9.18 5.71 21.89
N SER A 45 -9.99 5.11 21.00
CA SER A 45 -10.03 3.66 20.81
C SER A 45 -8.67 3.08 20.40
N VAL A 46 -7.92 3.79 19.54
CA VAL A 46 -6.57 3.39 19.13
C VAL A 46 -5.52 3.74 20.19
N ALA A 47 -5.66 4.83 20.96
CA ALA A 47 -4.73 5.22 22.01
C ALA A 47 -4.63 4.17 23.11
N ASN A 48 -5.72 3.46 23.40
CA ASN A 48 -5.74 2.33 24.34
C ASN A 48 -4.88 1.14 23.88
N LEU A 49 -4.45 1.10 22.62
CA LEU A 49 -3.54 0.07 22.08
C LEU A 49 -2.06 0.33 22.42
N GLY A 50 -1.74 1.43 23.10
CA GLY A 50 -0.43 1.66 23.71
C GLY A 50 0.73 1.90 22.75
N ARG A 51 0.46 2.27 21.49
CA ARG A 51 1.49 2.55 20.47
C ARG A 51 1.39 4.00 19.98
N SER A 52 2.23 4.88 20.52
CA SER A 52 2.24 6.32 20.19
C SER A 52 2.40 6.61 18.69
N PHE A 53 3.22 5.83 17.99
CA PHE A 53 3.43 6.01 16.55
C PHE A 53 2.18 5.72 15.70
N LEU A 54 1.26 4.86 16.17
CA LEU A 54 0.00 4.59 15.48
C LEU A 54 -0.95 5.78 15.57
N LYS A 55 -1.01 6.37 16.78
CA LYS A 55 -1.74 7.59 17.03
C LYS A 55 -1.26 8.69 16.09
N ASP A 56 0.04 8.93 15.99
CA ASP A 56 0.60 9.96 15.11
C ASP A 56 0.24 9.75 13.63
N ARG A 57 0.24 8.50 13.15
CA ARG A 57 -0.10 8.17 11.76
C ARG A 57 -1.58 8.39 11.45
N LEU A 58 -2.47 7.97 12.35
CA LEU A 58 -3.91 8.21 12.23
C LEU A 58 -4.26 9.67 12.38
N GLU A 59 -3.69 10.37 13.34
CA GLU A 59 -3.90 11.82 13.53
C GLU A 59 -3.55 12.57 12.26
N LYS A 60 -2.43 12.23 11.62
CA LYS A 60 -2.04 12.82 10.33
C LYS A 60 -3.05 12.49 9.23
N MET A 61 -3.52 11.24 9.13
CA MET A 61 -4.52 10.85 8.13
C MET A 61 -5.85 11.59 8.34
N PHE A 62 -6.40 11.59 9.56
CA PHE A 62 -7.64 12.29 9.88
C PHE A 62 -7.49 13.81 9.69
N GLY A 63 -6.33 14.38 10.02
CA GLY A 63 -6.00 15.78 9.75
C GLY A 63 -5.98 16.11 8.25
N GLU A 64 -5.42 15.23 7.42
CA GLU A 64 -5.44 15.37 5.95
C GLU A 64 -6.87 15.27 5.40
N VAL A 65 -7.68 14.31 5.86
CA VAL A 65 -9.10 14.22 5.51
C VAL A 65 -9.83 15.50 5.86
N ARG A 66 -9.68 15.99 7.09
CA ARG A 66 -10.31 17.25 7.53
C ARG A 66 -9.90 18.43 6.65
N LYS A 67 -8.61 18.56 6.33
CA LYS A 67 -8.10 19.63 5.47
C LYS A 67 -8.69 19.57 4.05
N GLU A 68 -8.78 18.38 3.46
CA GLU A 68 -9.38 18.22 2.13
C GLU A 68 -10.90 18.41 2.13
N ARG A 69 -11.56 18.03 3.23
CA ARG A 69 -12.98 18.30 3.49
C ARG A 69 -13.26 19.80 3.57
N GLU A 70 -12.48 20.53 4.38
CA GLU A 70 -12.56 21.99 4.51
C GLU A 70 -12.27 22.69 3.16
N ALA A 71 -11.41 22.10 2.32
CA ALA A 71 -11.16 22.55 0.96
C ALA A 71 -12.23 22.12 -0.07
N ASN A 72 -13.33 21.49 0.37
CA ASN A 72 -14.45 21.02 -0.44
C ASN A 72 -14.07 20.00 -1.55
N LYS A 73 -12.98 19.25 -1.35
CA LYS A 73 -12.47 18.23 -2.28
C LYS A 73 -13.04 16.84 -2.03
N ILE A 74 -13.58 16.61 -0.83
CA ILE A 74 -14.14 15.32 -0.42
C ILE A 74 -15.63 15.24 -0.76
N ASP A 75 -16.03 14.08 -1.26
CA ASP A 75 -17.41 13.69 -1.43
C ASP A 75 -17.98 13.24 -0.06
N GLU A 76 -18.87 14.06 0.52
CA GLU A 76 -19.44 13.83 1.85
C GLU A 76 -20.31 12.57 1.90
N GLU A 77 -20.98 12.22 0.80
CA GLU A 77 -21.80 11.00 0.73
C GLU A 77 -20.91 9.76 0.79
N VAL A 78 -19.78 9.80 0.10
CA VAL A 78 -18.76 8.73 0.15
C VAL A 78 -18.11 8.68 1.52
N LEU A 79 -17.75 9.83 2.09
CA LEU A 79 -17.11 9.90 3.41
C LEU A 79 -17.99 9.20 4.47
N CYS A 80 -19.30 9.45 4.44
CA CYS A 80 -20.26 8.85 5.36
C CYS A 80 -20.75 7.45 4.94
N SER A 81 -20.21 6.87 3.86
CA SER A 81 -20.63 5.57 3.36
C SER A 81 -20.08 4.40 4.19
N GLU A 82 -20.83 3.30 4.22
CA GLU A 82 -20.41 2.07 4.89
C GLU A 82 -19.07 1.52 4.35
N LYS A 83 -18.83 1.63 3.03
CA LYS A 83 -17.58 1.21 2.40
C LYS A 83 -16.38 1.99 2.94
N THR A 84 -16.52 3.30 3.13
CA THR A 84 -15.47 4.13 3.70
C THR A 84 -15.21 3.76 5.15
N THR A 85 -16.25 3.53 5.94
CA THR A 85 -16.13 3.05 7.33
C THR A 85 -15.36 1.73 7.39
N HIS A 86 -15.71 0.75 6.55
CA HIS A 86 -14.99 -0.52 6.44
C HIS A 86 -13.53 -0.34 6.02
N ALA A 87 -13.24 0.57 5.08
CA ALA A 87 -11.88 0.85 4.66
C ALA A 87 -11.02 1.44 5.80
N ILE A 88 -11.56 2.38 6.60
CA ILE A 88 -10.87 2.92 7.78
C ILE A 88 -10.64 1.82 8.82
N LEU A 89 -11.66 1.00 9.09
CA LEU A 89 -11.59 -0.13 10.01
C LEU A 89 -10.46 -1.08 9.59
N GLY A 90 -10.43 -1.43 8.30
CA GLY A 90 -9.38 -2.25 7.69
C GLY A 90 -8.00 -1.63 7.84
N LEU A 91 -7.83 -0.36 7.49
CA LEU A 91 -6.56 0.36 7.62
C LEU A 91 -6.08 0.45 9.07
N THR A 92 -7.00 0.68 10.00
CA THR A 92 -6.69 0.77 11.42
C THR A 92 -6.28 -0.61 11.95
N LYS A 93 -7.02 -1.68 11.63
CA LYS A 93 -6.64 -3.06 11.97
C LYS A 93 -5.28 -3.44 11.38
N PHE A 94 -5.06 -3.14 10.11
CA PHE A 94 -3.80 -3.37 9.41
C PHE A 94 -2.63 -2.70 10.13
N MET A 95 -2.80 -1.43 10.51
CA MET A 95 -1.79 -0.70 11.27
C MET A 95 -1.50 -1.29 12.66
N VAL A 96 -2.55 -1.66 13.39
CA VAL A 96 -2.43 -2.21 14.74
C VAL A 96 -1.77 -3.59 14.73
N GLN A 97 -2.20 -4.45 13.82
CA GLN A 97 -1.77 -5.84 13.77
C GLN A 97 -0.41 -5.99 13.09
N GLN A 98 -0.21 -5.34 11.94
CA GLN A 98 0.96 -5.58 11.10
C GLN A 98 2.08 -4.55 11.29
N ASN A 99 1.77 -3.36 11.82
CA ASN A 99 2.74 -2.26 11.92
C ASN A 99 3.49 -2.02 10.60
N PRO A 100 2.77 -1.65 9.51
CA PRO A 100 3.36 -1.54 8.18
C PRO A 100 4.50 -0.52 8.17
N ASP A 101 5.47 -0.73 7.28
CA ASP A 101 6.49 0.26 7.01
C ASP A 101 5.87 1.58 6.47
N SER A 102 6.71 2.63 6.39
CA SER A 102 6.26 3.95 5.97
C SER A 102 5.74 3.96 4.54
N GLU A 103 6.36 3.20 3.65
CA GLU A 103 6.09 3.12 2.22
C GLU A 103 4.70 2.52 1.99
N VAL A 104 4.40 1.41 2.66
CA VAL A 104 3.09 0.75 2.62
C VAL A 104 2.01 1.64 3.22
N TRP A 105 2.26 2.21 4.40
CA TRP A 105 1.28 3.09 5.05
C TRP A 105 0.96 4.33 4.21
N ASN A 106 1.99 5.02 3.71
CA ASN A 106 1.80 6.22 2.90
C ASN A 106 1.06 5.91 1.60
N THR A 107 1.32 4.75 1.02
CA THR A 107 0.62 4.28 -0.18
C THR A 107 -0.85 3.98 0.09
N ALA A 108 -1.14 3.18 1.10
CA ALA A 108 -2.51 2.86 1.49
C ALA A 108 -3.30 4.13 1.84
N LYS A 109 -2.69 5.06 2.58
CA LYS A 109 -3.28 6.36 2.88
C LYS A 109 -3.60 7.16 1.60
N LYS A 110 -2.68 7.25 0.64
CA LYS A 110 -2.91 7.97 -0.63
C LYS A 110 -4.07 7.37 -1.43
N ILE A 111 -4.12 6.05 -1.54
CA ILE A 111 -5.20 5.34 -2.24
C ILE A 111 -6.54 5.63 -1.56
N PHE A 112 -6.57 5.56 -0.22
CA PHE A 112 -7.76 5.87 0.56
C PHE A 112 -8.21 7.32 0.37
N MET A 113 -7.29 8.29 0.47
CA MET A 113 -7.63 9.71 0.24
C MET A 113 -8.25 9.92 -1.16
N ARG A 114 -7.79 9.18 -2.17
CA ARG A 114 -8.35 9.23 -3.53
C ARG A 114 -9.76 8.65 -3.62
N THR A 115 -10.13 7.65 -2.80
CA THR A 115 -11.52 7.14 -2.81
C THR A 115 -12.50 8.22 -2.38
N LEU A 116 -12.08 9.13 -1.50
CA LEU A 116 -12.89 10.20 -0.93
C LEU A 116 -13.08 11.40 -1.86
N ARG A 117 -12.29 11.55 -2.93
CA ARG A 117 -12.35 12.74 -3.79
C ARG A 117 -13.63 12.79 -4.62
N LYS A 118 -14.14 14.00 -4.84
CA LYS A 118 -15.34 14.27 -5.68
C LYS A 118 -15.13 13.90 -7.14
N GLU A 119 -13.93 14.05 -7.68
CA GLU A 119 -13.64 13.68 -9.07
C GLU A 119 -13.58 12.17 -9.31
N THR A 120 -13.47 11.36 -8.25
CA THR A 120 -13.32 9.91 -8.39
C THR A 120 -14.67 9.28 -8.72
N THR A 121 -14.75 8.58 -9.85
CA THR A 121 -15.98 7.87 -10.26
C THR A 121 -16.26 6.64 -9.40
N GLU A 122 -17.50 6.16 -9.32
CA GLU A 122 -17.84 4.91 -8.59
C GLU A 122 -17.05 3.68 -9.05
N GLN A 123 -16.80 3.56 -10.36
CA GLN A 123 -15.99 2.47 -10.91
C GLN A 123 -14.53 2.57 -10.46
N GLU A 124 -13.98 3.79 -10.45
CA GLU A 124 -12.63 4.04 -9.95
C GLU A 124 -12.53 3.81 -8.45
N ARG A 125 -13.52 4.27 -7.65
CA ARG A 125 -13.60 4.00 -6.21
C ARG A 125 -13.59 2.51 -5.91
N THR A 126 -14.38 1.73 -6.64
CA THR A 126 -14.41 0.26 -6.50
C THR A 126 -13.04 -0.35 -6.73
N SER A 127 -12.31 0.11 -7.75
CA SER A 127 -10.95 -0.35 -8.03
C SER A 127 -9.97 0.06 -6.93
N LEU A 128 -10.08 1.29 -6.43
CA LEU A 128 -9.22 1.80 -5.35
C LEU A 128 -9.42 1.07 -4.03
N TYR A 129 -10.66 0.68 -3.68
CA TYR A 129 -10.89 -0.17 -2.50
C TYR A 129 -10.18 -1.52 -2.66
N SER A 130 -10.26 -2.17 -3.82
CA SER A 130 -9.49 -3.39 -4.07
C SER A 130 -7.98 -3.17 -4.03
N TYR A 131 -7.49 -1.97 -4.40
CA TYR A 131 -6.08 -1.63 -4.28
C TYR A 131 -5.65 -1.40 -2.83
N LEU A 132 -6.55 -0.98 -1.94
CA LEU A 132 -6.26 -0.92 -0.50
C LEU A 132 -6.02 -2.31 0.08
N ASP A 133 -6.84 -3.29 -0.29
CA ASP A 133 -6.66 -4.67 0.15
C ASP A 133 -5.32 -5.23 -0.36
N LEU A 134 -5.02 -5.01 -1.63
CA LEU A 134 -3.74 -5.41 -2.23
C LEU A 134 -2.53 -4.75 -1.54
N CYS A 135 -2.63 -3.47 -1.15
CA CYS A 135 -1.55 -2.81 -0.41
C CYS A 135 -1.21 -3.49 0.91
N GLN A 136 -2.20 -4.13 1.56
CA GLN A 136 -1.99 -4.81 2.83
C GLN A 136 -1.27 -6.15 2.65
N GLU A 137 -1.18 -6.67 1.42
CA GLU A 137 -0.46 -7.88 1.05
C GLU A 137 0.96 -7.61 0.53
N LEU A 138 1.31 -6.34 0.32
CA LEU A 138 2.58 -5.91 -0.25
C LEU A 138 3.53 -5.38 0.84
N SER A 139 4.82 -5.67 0.66
CA SER A 139 5.90 -5.03 1.41
C SER A 139 6.26 -3.66 0.81
N GLY A 140 6.89 -2.79 1.60
CA GLY A 140 7.36 -1.49 1.11
C GLY A 140 8.32 -1.61 -0.08
N ALA A 141 9.17 -2.64 -0.07
CA ALA A 141 10.08 -2.93 -1.17
C ALA A 141 9.35 -3.25 -2.47
N GLU A 142 8.27 -4.04 -2.41
CA GLU A 142 7.44 -4.36 -3.58
C GLU A 142 6.73 -3.12 -4.12
N ILE A 143 6.22 -2.26 -3.24
CA ILE A 143 5.62 -0.98 -3.62
C ILE A 143 6.64 -0.08 -4.35
N MET A 144 7.87 0.01 -3.83
CA MET A 144 8.93 0.78 -4.50
C MET A 144 9.28 0.19 -5.87
N ILE A 145 9.37 -1.14 -5.97
CA ILE A 145 9.64 -1.84 -7.23
C ILE A 145 8.53 -1.55 -8.26
N LEU A 146 7.26 -1.59 -7.85
CA LEU A 146 6.12 -1.27 -8.71
C LEU A 146 6.13 0.20 -9.17
N ALA A 147 6.46 1.13 -8.26
CA ALA A 147 6.64 2.54 -8.61
C ALA A 147 7.76 2.74 -9.64
N GLY A 148 8.89 2.04 -9.50
CA GLY A 148 9.98 2.04 -10.47
C GLY A 148 9.61 1.44 -11.81
N ALA A 149 8.96 0.28 -11.79
CA ALA A 149 8.44 -0.35 -13.00
C ALA A 149 7.46 0.55 -13.75
N TYR A 150 6.62 1.30 -13.03
CA TYR A 150 5.68 2.25 -13.63
C TYR A 150 6.36 3.46 -14.25
N ARG A 151 7.43 3.96 -13.63
CA ARG A 151 8.26 5.03 -14.22
C ARG A 151 8.87 4.58 -15.54
N ILE A 152 9.43 3.37 -15.58
CA ILE A 152 9.96 2.76 -16.81
C ILE A 152 8.85 2.66 -17.87
N TYR A 153 7.70 2.10 -17.50
CA TYR A 153 6.50 2.03 -18.35
C TYR A 153 6.14 3.41 -18.95
N LYS A 154 6.11 4.47 -18.13
CA LYS A 154 5.80 5.83 -18.60
C LYS A 154 6.84 6.39 -19.56
N ASN A 155 8.12 6.13 -19.32
CA ASN A 155 9.19 6.57 -20.21
C ASN A 155 9.09 5.89 -21.60
N VAL A 156 8.64 4.64 -21.64
CA VAL A 156 8.42 3.90 -22.89
C VAL A 156 7.20 4.43 -23.61
N GLU A 157 6.08 4.56 -22.90
CA GLU A 157 4.82 5.10 -23.43
C GLU A 157 5.02 6.49 -24.05
N THR A 158 5.93 7.30 -23.49
CA THR A 158 6.26 8.65 -23.97
C THR A 158 7.42 8.70 -24.97
N ASN A 159 7.88 7.55 -25.48
CA ASN A 159 8.99 7.40 -26.43
C ASN A 159 10.28 8.14 -25.99
N LYS A 160 10.54 8.18 -24.68
CA LYS A 160 11.76 8.78 -24.12
C LYS A 160 12.95 7.82 -24.08
N TYR A 161 12.76 6.59 -24.56
CA TYR A 161 13.85 5.64 -24.71
C TYR A 161 14.56 5.86 -26.06
N PRO A 162 15.89 6.00 -26.07
CA PRO A 162 16.65 6.04 -27.31
C PRO A 162 16.46 4.73 -28.08
N THR A 163 16.46 4.84 -29.40
CA THR A 163 15.89 3.95 -30.43
C THR A 163 16.38 2.48 -30.45
N ASP A 164 17.21 2.04 -29.51
CA ASP A 164 17.68 0.65 -29.37
C ASP A 164 16.77 -0.17 -28.43
N LEU A 165 15.50 -0.29 -28.82
CA LEU A 165 14.44 -1.01 -28.09
C LEU A 165 14.85 -2.43 -27.65
N LYS A 166 15.65 -3.15 -28.44
CA LYS A 166 16.00 -4.56 -28.18
C LYS A 166 16.76 -4.77 -26.86
N SER A 167 17.52 -3.79 -26.38
CA SER A 167 18.32 -3.95 -25.16
C SER A 167 17.53 -3.77 -23.86
N HIS A 168 16.38 -3.08 -23.91
CA HIS A 168 15.59 -2.70 -22.73
C HIS A 168 14.61 -3.77 -22.26
N HIS A 169 14.39 -4.81 -23.07
CA HIS A 169 13.33 -5.77 -22.79
C HIS A 169 13.81 -7.05 -22.08
N THR A 170 15.08 -7.13 -21.71
CA THR A 170 15.57 -8.27 -20.93
C THR A 170 15.13 -8.19 -19.47
N ARG A 171 14.85 -9.34 -18.85
CA ARG A 171 14.55 -9.44 -17.39
C ARG A 171 15.61 -8.75 -16.53
N ARG A 172 16.88 -8.98 -16.89
CA ARG A 172 18.05 -8.42 -16.21
C ARG A 172 18.08 -6.90 -16.31
N ARG A 173 17.94 -6.36 -17.53
CA ARG A 173 17.95 -4.91 -17.75
C ARG A 173 16.80 -4.21 -17.05
N TRP A 174 15.60 -4.79 -17.10
CA TRP A 174 14.45 -4.27 -16.35
C TRP A 174 14.73 -4.22 -14.85
N ALA A 175 15.27 -5.30 -14.27
CA ALA A 175 15.59 -5.35 -12.85
C ALA A 175 16.68 -4.34 -12.47
N GLN A 176 17.69 -4.16 -13.33
CA GLN A 176 18.72 -3.14 -13.17
C GLN A 176 18.13 -1.72 -13.16
N GLU A 177 17.28 -1.38 -14.14
CA GLU A 177 16.68 -0.05 -14.24
C GLU A 177 15.75 0.24 -13.05
N VAL A 178 15.00 -0.77 -12.57
CA VAL A 178 14.21 -0.65 -11.35
C VAL A 178 15.11 -0.47 -10.13
N ALA A 179 16.18 -1.25 -10.00
CA ALA A 179 17.14 -1.16 -8.90
C ALA A 179 17.77 0.23 -8.80
N GLU A 180 18.21 0.77 -9.94
CA GLU A 180 18.76 2.13 -10.06
C GLU A 180 17.73 3.20 -9.62
N PHE A 181 16.46 3.02 -9.99
CA PHE A 181 15.40 3.95 -9.59
C PHE A 181 15.12 3.94 -8.09
N VAL A 182 15.02 2.76 -7.49
CA VAL A 182 14.67 2.62 -6.07
C VAL A 182 15.87 2.80 -5.14
N GLY A 183 17.09 2.88 -5.69
CA GLY A 183 18.34 3.05 -4.94
C GLY A 183 18.92 1.74 -4.39
N TYR A 184 18.57 0.60 -4.99
CA TYR A 184 19.20 -0.68 -4.69
C TYR A 184 20.58 -0.79 -5.36
N LYS A 185 21.45 -1.60 -4.76
CA LYS A 185 22.82 -1.79 -5.25
C LYS A 185 22.89 -2.82 -6.36
N THR A 186 22.00 -3.82 -6.33
CA THR A 186 22.02 -4.91 -7.29
C THR A 186 20.62 -5.25 -7.79
N GLU A 187 20.58 -5.83 -8.99
CA GLU A 187 19.33 -6.27 -9.62
C GLU A 187 18.68 -7.46 -8.88
N GLU A 188 19.48 -8.28 -8.18
CA GLU A 188 18.99 -9.40 -7.36
C GLU A 188 18.07 -8.92 -6.22
N GLU A 189 18.27 -7.71 -5.70
CA GLU A 189 17.39 -7.10 -4.69
C GLU A 189 15.99 -6.84 -5.24
N VAL A 190 15.85 -6.62 -6.55
CA VAL A 190 14.56 -6.52 -7.24
C VAL A 190 14.02 -7.93 -7.55
N LEU A 191 14.87 -8.79 -8.12
CA LEU A 191 14.45 -10.12 -8.58
C LEU A 191 13.93 -11.03 -7.46
N ARG A 192 14.37 -10.85 -6.20
CA ARG A 192 13.85 -11.62 -5.06
C ARG A 192 12.35 -11.40 -4.79
N TYR A 193 11.78 -10.28 -5.24
CA TYR A 193 10.37 -9.95 -5.07
C TYR A 193 9.50 -10.35 -6.27
N GLU A 194 10.12 -10.85 -7.33
CA GLU A 194 9.44 -11.12 -8.59
C GLU A 194 8.34 -12.18 -8.45
N GLU A 195 8.61 -13.26 -7.72
CA GLU A 195 7.64 -14.35 -7.53
C GLU A 195 6.39 -13.85 -6.81
N SER A 196 6.56 -13.04 -5.76
CA SER A 196 5.45 -12.46 -4.99
C SER A 196 4.62 -11.50 -5.84
N LEU A 197 5.27 -10.58 -6.56
CA LEU A 197 4.61 -9.64 -7.46
C LEU A 197 3.87 -10.34 -8.61
N ALA A 198 4.43 -11.44 -9.12
CA ALA A 198 3.81 -12.25 -10.17
C ALA A 198 2.62 -13.05 -9.64
N LYS A 199 2.71 -13.61 -8.42
CA LYS A 199 1.62 -14.31 -7.73
C LYS A 199 0.41 -13.38 -7.51
N GLN A 200 0.66 -12.13 -7.17
CA GLN A 200 -0.36 -11.08 -7.05
C GLN A 200 -0.84 -10.52 -8.41
N LYS A 201 -0.32 -11.06 -9.53
CA LYS A 201 -0.66 -10.66 -10.90
C LYS A 201 -0.35 -9.19 -11.19
N LEU A 202 0.63 -8.59 -10.53
CA LEU A 202 1.05 -7.20 -10.75
C LEU A 202 2.13 -7.08 -11.83
N ILE A 203 2.93 -8.14 -11.97
CA ILE A 203 3.87 -8.29 -13.09
C ILE A 203 3.63 -9.61 -13.81
N TYR A 204 4.03 -9.65 -15.08
CA TYR A 204 4.07 -10.90 -15.83
C TYR A 204 5.22 -11.79 -15.32
N PRO A 205 4.95 -13.08 -15.05
CA PRO A 205 5.99 -14.04 -14.66
C PRO A 205 7.11 -14.13 -15.68
N SER A 206 8.31 -14.48 -15.21
CA SER A 206 9.51 -14.59 -16.05
C SER A 206 9.40 -15.65 -17.13
N GLU A 207 8.56 -16.66 -16.95
CA GLU A 207 8.31 -17.74 -17.91
C GLU A 207 7.54 -17.25 -19.16
N PHE A 208 6.82 -16.12 -19.05
CA PHE A 208 6.25 -15.45 -20.22
C PHE A 208 7.29 -14.63 -20.99
N ILE A 209 8.55 -14.61 -20.53
CA ILE A 209 9.73 -14.05 -21.20
C ILE A 209 10.43 -15.17 -22.01
N ASN A 210 9.66 -16.00 -22.70
CA ASN A 210 10.20 -16.94 -23.68
C ASN A 210 10.35 -16.24 -25.03
N GLY A 211 11.29 -15.30 -25.09
CA GLY A 211 12.10 -15.13 -26.29
C GLY A 211 13.24 -16.12 -26.17
N ASN A 212 13.49 -16.89 -27.24
CA ASN A 212 14.59 -17.85 -27.40
C ASN A 212 15.89 -17.33 -26.75
N GLU A 213 16.87 -18.21 -26.46
CA GLU A 213 18.18 -18.00 -25.78
C GLU A 213 19.01 -16.71 -26.12
N ARG A 214 18.52 -15.86 -27.04
CA ARG A 214 18.95 -14.52 -27.41
C ARG A 214 18.21 -13.35 -26.74
N GLY A 215 17.20 -13.58 -25.89
CA GLY A 215 16.70 -12.54 -24.96
C GLY A 215 15.83 -11.43 -25.55
N ASP A 216 15.22 -11.62 -26.72
CA ASP A 216 14.28 -10.65 -27.29
C ASP A 216 12.85 -10.88 -26.74
N TRP A 217 12.36 -9.94 -25.93
CA TRP A 217 10.98 -9.92 -25.43
C TRP A 217 10.06 -9.24 -26.44
N THR A 218 8.91 -9.86 -26.66
CA THR A 218 7.73 -9.21 -27.23
C THR A 218 6.59 -9.48 -26.25
N ALA A 219 6.39 -8.64 -25.23
CA ALA A 219 5.10 -8.69 -24.56
C ALA A 219 4.00 -8.32 -25.54
N PRO A 220 2.76 -8.73 -25.25
CA PRO A 220 1.59 -8.05 -25.82
C PRO A 220 1.56 -6.60 -25.32
N GLY A 221 2.30 -5.71 -25.97
CA GLY A 221 2.26 -4.24 -25.78
C GLY A 221 3.40 -3.62 -24.96
N TYR A 222 3.37 -2.29 -24.88
CA TYR A 222 4.34 -1.39 -24.22
C TYR A 222 4.40 -1.50 -22.69
N ALA A 223 4.00 -2.62 -22.09
CA ALA A 223 3.70 -2.71 -20.66
C ALA A 223 4.91 -2.96 -19.74
N HIS A 224 6.14 -3.15 -20.28
CA HIS A 224 7.40 -3.29 -19.51
C HIS A 224 7.26 -4.13 -18.23
N ARG A 225 6.69 -5.33 -18.40
CA ARG A 225 6.39 -6.35 -17.39
C ARG A 225 5.25 -6.08 -16.42
N LEU A 226 4.70 -4.87 -16.32
CA LEU A 226 3.48 -4.64 -15.55
C LEU A 226 2.28 -5.29 -16.26
N THR A 227 1.40 -5.94 -15.51
CA THR A 227 0.07 -6.32 -16.04
C THR A 227 -0.84 -5.10 -16.09
N ALA A 228 -2.03 -5.22 -16.71
CA ALA A 228 -3.03 -4.15 -16.63
C ALA A 228 -3.38 -3.77 -15.18
N LEU A 229 -3.46 -4.77 -14.28
CA LEU A 229 -3.66 -4.54 -12.86
C LEU A 229 -2.46 -3.80 -12.24
N GLY A 230 -1.24 -4.23 -12.53
CA GLY A 230 -0.02 -3.58 -12.07
C GLY A 230 0.13 -2.13 -12.54
N VAL A 231 -0.22 -1.84 -13.79
CA VAL A 231 -0.24 -0.48 -14.34
C VAL A 231 -1.26 0.38 -13.59
N ASN A 232 -2.48 -0.09 -13.39
CA ASN A 232 -3.53 0.68 -12.73
C ASN A 232 -3.23 0.90 -11.24
N PHE A 233 -2.75 -0.14 -10.55
CA PHE A 233 -2.28 -0.05 -9.18
C PHE A 233 -1.14 0.96 -9.07
N SER A 234 -0.11 0.84 -9.91
CA SER A 234 1.07 1.73 -9.85
C SER A 234 0.76 3.18 -10.24
N LYS A 235 -0.22 3.39 -11.12
CA LYS A 235 -0.78 4.72 -11.42
C LYS A 235 -1.40 5.35 -10.18
N SER A 236 -2.06 4.55 -9.33
CA SER A 236 -2.65 5.04 -8.07
C SER A 236 -1.58 5.52 -7.07
N LEU A 237 -0.35 4.95 -7.13
CA LEU A 237 0.80 5.38 -6.31
C LEU A 237 1.34 6.77 -6.72
N SER A 238 1.23 7.08 -8.00
CA SER A 238 1.89 8.23 -8.66
C SER A 238 0.99 9.45 -8.80
N SER A 239 -0.30 9.32 -8.53
CA SER A 239 -1.27 10.41 -8.67
C SER A 239 -1.24 11.29 -7.42
N ASN A 240 -0.74 12.53 -7.56
CA ASN A 240 -0.89 13.58 -6.55
C ASN A 240 -2.29 14.19 -6.60
#